data_AF-F5VWX6-F1
#
_entry.id   AF-F5VWX6-F1
#
_cell.length_a   1.000
_cell.length_b   1.000
_cell.length_c   1.000
_cell.angle_alpha   90.00
_cell.angle_beta   90.00
_cell.angle_gamma   90.00
#
_symmetry.space_group_name_H-M   'P 1'
#
loop_
_entity.id
_entity.type
_entity.pdbx_description
1 polymer ?
#
loop_
_entity_poly.entity_id
_entity_poly.type
_entity_poly.pdbx_seq_one_letter_code
_entity_poly.pdbx_strand_id
1 'polypeptide(L)'
;ALGFLNLRLKLNKALLNFAGHIGYSIRPSERGKGYAKEALRQGLQVAKEKNIKKALVTCSVENPASRAVIVSNGGVFEDVRNGVERYWIDLE
;
A
#
# COMPACT_ATOMS: atom_id res chain seq x y z
N ALA A 1 16.19 -4.08 -12.02
CA ALA A 1 15.08 -4.53 -11.14
C ALA A 1 13.75 -4.03 -11.70
N LEU A 2 12.67 -4.80 -11.52
CA LEU A 2 11.30 -4.47 -11.97
C LEU A 2 10.68 -3.33 -11.12
N GLY A 3 10.97 -3.34 -9.82
CA GLY A 3 10.39 -2.47 -8.82
C GLY A 3 10.82 -2.92 -7.44
N PHE A 4 10.17 -2.38 -6.41
CA PHE A 4 10.36 -2.79 -5.03
C PHE A 4 9.05 -2.69 -4.24
N LEU A 5 9.01 -3.43 -3.13
CA LEU A 5 8.02 -3.27 -2.08
C LEU A 5 8.76 -3.23 -0.74
N ASN A 6 8.40 -2.26 0.09
CA ASN A 6 8.89 -2.12 1.45
C ASN A 6 7.73 -2.37 2.41
N LEU A 7 7.93 -3.32 3.33
CA LEU A 7 7.01 -3.63 4.41
C LEU A 7 7.61 -3.16 5.74
N ARG A 8 6.91 -2.25 6.41
CA ARG A 8 7.21 -1.77 7.75
C ARG A 8 6.34 -2.53 8.75
N LEU A 9 6.97 -3.18 9.72
CA LEU A 9 6.27 -4.00 10.72
C LEU A 9 5.61 -3.18 11.83
N LYS A 10 6.05 -1.93 12.03
CA LYS A 10 5.52 -1.03 13.05
C LYS A 10 5.44 0.39 12.49
N LEU A 11 4.36 1.07 12.83
CA LEU A 11 4.17 2.48 12.50
C LEU A 11 4.37 3.35 13.73
N ASN A 12 5.14 4.43 13.56
CA ASN A 12 5.14 5.55 14.51
C ASN A 12 4.07 6.57 14.09
N LYS A 13 3.91 7.64 14.88
CA LYS A 13 2.91 8.70 14.60
C LYS A 13 3.06 9.29 13.19
N ALA A 14 4.28 9.52 12.71
CA ALA A 14 4.49 10.06 11.37
C ALA A 14 4.06 9.06 10.28
N LEU A 15 4.48 7.80 10.41
CA LEU A 15 4.14 6.75 9.45
C LEU A 15 2.63 6.48 9.39
N LEU A 16 1.92 6.56 10.52
CA LEU A 16 0.46 6.45 10.54
C LEU A 16 -0.25 7.55 9.74
N ASN A 17 0.35 8.73 9.66
CA ASN A 17 -0.23 9.89 8.98
C ASN A 17 0.14 9.96 7.49
N PHE A 18 1.35 9.52 7.10
CA PHE A 18 1.91 9.86 5.79
C PHE A 18 2.40 8.68 4.94
N ALA A 19 2.56 7.47 5.48
CA ALA A 19 3.22 6.37 4.74
C ALA A 19 2.56 4.99 4.87
N GLY A 20 2.14 4.60 6.06
CA GLY A 20 1.62 3.27 6.34
C GLY A 20 2.67 2.16 6.34
N HIS A 21 2.16 0.92 6.35
CA HIS A 21 2.95 -0.31 6.43
C HIS A 21 3.65 -0.60 5.11
N ILE A 22 3.00 -0.34 3.99
CA ILE A 22 3.50 -0.78 2.69
C ILE A 22 3.75 0.45 1.80
N GLY A 23 4.96 0.51 1.25
CA GLY A 23 5.29 1.38 0.11
C GLY A 23 5.81 0.55 -1.05
N TYR A 24 5.38 0.84 -2.27
CA TYR A 24 5.81 0.11 -3.45
C TYR A 24 6.06 1.06 -4.63
N SER A 25 6.91 0.65 -5.56
CA SER A 25 7.13 1.35 -6.82
C SER A 25 7.51 0.38 -7.91
N ILE A 26 6.97 0.59 -9.11
CA ILE A 26 7.29 -0.18 -10.31
C ILE A 26 7.97 0.75 -11.31
N ARG A 27 9.02 0.23 -11.96
CA ARG A 27 9.77 0.91 -13.02
C ARG A 27 8.78 1.46 -14.06
N PRO A 28 8.91 2.72 -14.50
CA PRO A 28 7.95 3.35 -15.43
C PRO A 28 7.62 2.52 -16.67
N SER A 29 8.61 1.89 -17.31
CA SER A 29 8.44 1.05 -18.50
C SER A 29 7.62 -0.23 -18.27
N GLU A 30 7.42 -0.63 -17.03
CA GLU A 30 6.74 -1.88 -16.63
C GLU A 30 5.38 -1.63 -15.98
N ARG A 31 4.93 -0.37 -15.92
CA ARG A 31 3.60 -0.02 -15.37
C ARG A 31 2.48 -0.50 -16.30
N GLY A 32 1.26 -0.60 -15.76
CA GLY A 32 0.09 -1.06 -16.51
C GLY A 32 -0.01 -2.57 -16.75
N LYS A 33 1.02 -3.34 -16.37
CA LYS A 33 1.07 -4.81 -16.54
C LYS A 33 0.59 -5.61 -15.32
N GLY A 34 -0.01 -4.93 -14.32
CA GLY A 34 -0.51 -5.58 -13.10
C GLY A 34 0.53 -5.87 -12.01
N TYR A 35 1.82 -5.60 -12.23
CA TYR A 35 2.88 -5.92 -11.26
C TYR A 35 2.70 -5.25 -9.89
N ALA A 36 2.23 -4.01 -9.84
CA ALA A 36 1.96 -3.33 -8.56
C ALA A 36 0.86 -4.04 -7.75
N LYS A 37 -0.17 -4.54 -8.44
CA LYS A 37 -1.26 -5.30 -7.81
C LYS A 37 -0.74 -6.59 -7.19
N GLU A 38 0.05 -7.34 -7.93
CA GLU A 38 0.61 -8.61 -7.45
C GLU A 38 1.65 -8.39 -6.35
N ALA A 39 2.51 -7.38 -6.48
CA ALA A 39 3.47 -7.02 -5.44
C ALA A 39 2.75 -6.68 -4.13
N LEU A 40 1.70 -5.83 -4.17
CA LEU A 40 0.92 -5.51 -2.98
C LEU A 40 0.27 -6.76 -2.38
N ARG A 41 -0.33 -7.62 -3.20
CA ARG A 41 -0.94 -8.88 -2.75
C ARG A 41 0.05 -9.75 -1.97
N GLN A 42 1.26 -9.94 -2.51
CA GLN A 42 2.32 -10.72 -1.86
C GLN A 42 2.81 -10.02 -0.57
N GLY A 43 2.99 -8.70 -0.60
CA GLY A 43 3.38 -7.92 0.58
C GLY A 43 2.37 -8.02 1.74
N LEU A 44 1.08 -8.09 1.42
CA LEU A 44 0.01 -8.29 2.41
C LEU A 44 0.03 -9.70 3.02
N GLN A 45 0.35 -10.73 2.23
CA GLN A 45 0.55 -12.09 2.76
C GLN A 45 1.70 -12.12 3.77
N VAL A 46 2.83 -11.50 3.43
CA VAL A 46 3.96 -11.38 4.37
C VAL A 46 3.58 -10.56 5.60
N ALA A 47 2.80 -9.49 5.45
CA ALA A 47 2.29 -8.72 6.59
C ALA A 47 1.45 -9.57 7.53
N LYS A 48 0.56 -10.42 6.99
CA LYS A 48 -0.25 -11.38 7.76
C LYS A 48 0.63 -12.36 8.54
N GLU A 49 1.65 -12.94 7.89
CA GLU A 49 2.63 -13.84 8.55
C GLU A 49 3.41 -13.16 9.68
N LYS A 50 3.55 -11.83 9.65
CA LYS A 50 4.18 -11.03 10.71
C LYS A 50 3.20 -10.54 11.77
N ASN A 51 2.01 -11.14 11.86
CA ASN A 51 0.95 -10.80 12.82
C ASN A 51 0.37 -9.38 12.66
N ILE A 52 0.48 -8.79 11.47
CA ILE A 52 -0.20 -7.52 11.17
C ILE A 52 -1.64 -7.88 10.79
N LYS A 53 -2.59 -7.46 11.64
CA LYS A 53 -4.03 -7.67 11.42
C LYS A 53 -4.64 -6.69 10.42
N LYS A 54 -4.19 -5.43 10.47
CA LYS A 54 -4.66 -4.37 9.57
C LYS A 54 -3.48 -3.60 9.01
N ALA A 55 -3.36 -3.60 7.68
CA ALA A 55 -2.30 -2.90 6.98
C ALA A 55 -2.81 -1.56 6.43
N LEU A 56 -2.30 -0.45 6.97
CA LEU A 56 -2.40 0.87 6.35
C LEU A 56 -1.54 0.94 5.09
N VAL A 57 -2.14 1.35 3.98
CA VAL A 57 -1.46 1.70 2.73
C VAL A 57 -1.91 3.10 2.31
N THR A 58 -0.96 3.92 1.88
CA THR A 58 -1.25 5.31 1.51
C THR A 58 -0.83 5.61 0.08
N CYS A 59 -1.53 6.54 -0.58
CA CYS A 59 -1.13 7.07 -1.88
C CYS A 59 -1.45 8.56 -1.99
N SER A 60 -0.78 9.26 -2.91
CA SER A 60 -1.17 10.64 -3.23
C SER A 60 -2.55 10.67 -3.90
N VAL A 61 -3.36 11.70 -3.59
CA VAL A 61 -4.65 11.97 -4.25
C VAL A 61 -4.50 12.12 -5.77
N GLU A 62 -3.33 12.55 -6.23
CA GLU A 62 -2.98 12.73 -7.64
C GLU A 62 -2.56 11.42 -8.32
N ASN A 63 -2.54 10.29 -7.61
CA ASN A 63 -2.13 9.00 -8.12
C ASN A 63 -3.30 7.99 -8.17
N PRO A 64 -4.22 8.12 -9.15
CA PRO A 64 -5.36 7.23 -9.29
C PRO A 64 -4.96 5.78 -9.60
N ALA A 65 -3.77 5.55 -10.18
CA ALA A 65 -3.28 4.20 -10.47
C ALA A 65 -2.96 3.43 -9.18
N SER A 66 -2.27 4.06 -8.23
CA SER A 66 -2.02 3.46 -6.91
C SER A 66 -3.32 3.26 -6.12
N ARG A 67 -4.26 4.21 -6.21
CA ARG A 67 -5.60 4.05 -5.62
C ARG A 67 -6.30 2.79 -6.13
N ALA A 68 -6.34 2.60 -7.45
CA ALA A 68 -6.96 1.42 -8.05
C ALA A 68 -6.28 0.12 -7.60
N VAL A 69 -4.94 0.11 -7.49
CA VAL A 69 -4.19 -1.04 -6.97
C VAL A 69 -4.58 -1.37 -5.53
N ILE A 70 -4.64 -0.36 -4.65
CA ILE A 70 -4.97 -0.52 -3.23
C ILE A 70 -6.41 -1.04 -3.06
N VAL A 71 -7.37 -0.40 -3.72
CA VAL A 71 -8.79 -0.80 -3.67
C VAL A 71 -8.97 -2.21 -4.23
N SER A 72 -8.27 -2.57 -5.31
CA SER A 72 -8.35 -3.92 -5.89
C SER A 72 -7.76 -5.02 -4.99
N ASN A 73 -7.00 -4.66 -3.95
CA ASN A 73 -6.49 -5.55 -2.92
C ASN A 73 -7.29 -5.47 -1.61
N GLY A 74 -8.51 -4.91 -1.64
CA GLY A 74 -9.37 -4.82 -0.46
C GLY A 74 -9.14 -3.60 0.42
N GLY A 75 -8.44 -2.57 -0.10
CA GLY A 75 -8.25 -1.31 0.62
C GLY A 75 -9.57 -0.56 0.82
N VAL A 76 -9.93 -0.34 2.07
CA VAL A 76 -11.06 0.48 2.51
C VAL A 76 -10.56 1.88 2.82
N PHE A 77 -11.18 2.89 2.20
CA PHE A 77 -10.83 4.29 2.40
C PHE A 77 -11.10 4.73 3.84
N GLU A 78 -10.12 5.40 4.46
CA GLU A 78 -10.23 6.01 5.80
C GLU A 78 -10.46 7.51 5.67
N ASP A 79 -9.46 8.24 5.18
CA ASP A 79 -9.46 9.70 5.06
C ASP A 79 -8.35 10.21 4.10
N VAL A 80 -8.31 11.52 3.90
CA VAL A 80 -7.21 12.23 3.23
C VAL A 80 -6.53 13.17 4.21
N ARG A 81 -5.20 13.14 4.27
CA ARG A 81 -4.40 14.07 5.09
C ARG A 81 -3.29 14.66 4.24
N ASN A 82 -3.23 15.99 4.12
CA ASN A 82 -2.18 16.70 3.38
C ASN A 82 -1.95 16.16 1.95
N GLY A 83 -3.05 15.87 1.23
CA GLY A 83 -2.98 15.31 -0.13
C GLY A 83 -2.62 13.82 -0.21
N VAL A 84 -2.56 13.12 0.92
CA VAL A 84 -2.32 11.68 1.00
C VAL A 84 -3.59 10.95 1.42
N GLU A 85 -4.07 10.06 0.58
CA GLU A 85 -5.18 9.15 0.88
C GLU A 85 -4.69 7.97 1.71
N ARG A 86 -5.53 7.55 2.64
CA ARG A 86 -5.24 6.50 3.59
C ARG A 86 -6.27 5.38 3.46
N TYR A 87 -5.78 4.16 3.30
CA TYR A 87 -6.59 2.97 3.13
C TYR A 87 -6.17 1.87 4.09
N TRP A 88 -7.13 1.24 4.75
CA TRP A 88 -6.88 0.05 5.57
C TRP A 88 -7.26 -1.21 4.81
N ILE A 89 -6.40 -2.22 4.91
CA ILE A 89 -6.66 -3.56 4.42
C ILE A 89 -6.73 -4.48 5.63
N ASP A 90 -7.85 -5.16 5.80
CA ASP A 90 -8.00 -6.21 6.81
C ASP A 90 -7.30 -7.48 6.34
N LEU A 91 -6.51 -8.08 7.22
CA LEU A 91 -5.71 -9.27 6.96
C LEU A 91 -6.12 -10.44 7.86
N GLU A 92 -7.15 -10.29 8.69
CA GLU A 92 -7.71 -11.41 9.48
C GLU A 92 -8.17 -12.58 8.58
#